data_AF-A0A6A9T9U9-F1
#
_entry.id   AF-A0A6A9T9U9-F1
#
_cell.length_a   1.000
_cell.length_b   1.000
_cell.length_c   1.000
_cell.angle_alpha   90.00
_cell.angle_beta   90.00
_cell.angle_gamma   90.00
#
_symmetry.space_group_name_H-M   'P 1'
#
loop_
_entity.id
_entity.type
_entity.pdbx_description
1 polymer ?
#
loop_
_entity_poly.entity_id
_entity_poly.type
_entity_poly.pdbx_seq_one_letter_code
_entity_poly.pdbx_strand_id
1 'polypeptide(L)'
;MLLQTVTPVSVLGTILVFALFLSATAHLAARNVLGDVDPRRALYVGPMPAVLGVVGGALSVSEAVLVPAALLVDGAMFAWSYDQPRRIAIGMTLIHAVITTLVGIVLLGVTVLIASMPG
;
A
#
# COMPACT_ATOMS: atom_id res chain seq x y z
N MET A 1 -13.87 -9.43 -23.83
CA MET A 1 -12.88 -9.70 -22.77
C MET A 1 -11.62 -10.22 -23.44
N LEU A 2 -10.51 -9.48 -23.40
CA LEU A 2 -9.21 -10.07 -23.75
C LEU A 2 -8.91 -11.10 -22.64
N LEU A 3 -8.73 -12.38 -23.00
CA LEU A 3 -8.27 -13.39 -22.05
C LEU A 3 -6.83 -13.05 -21.66
N GLN A 4 -6.66 -12.27 -20.60
CA GLN A 4 -5.36 -12.11 -19.96
C GLN A 4 -5.08 -13.38 -19.16
N THR A 5 -4.09 -14.18 -19.57
CA THR A 5 -3.63 -15.33 -18.79
C THR A 5 -3.03 -14.85 -17.48
N VAL A 6 -3.72 -15.12 -16.37
CA VAL A 6 -3.19 -14.92 -15.02
C VAL A 6 -2.27 -16.09 -14.70
N THR A 7 -1.01 -15.80 -14.41
CA THR A 7 0.00 -16.80 -14.02
C THR A 7 0.44 -16.57 -12.57
N PRO A 8 0.96 -17.60 -11.87
CA PRO A 8 1.53 -17.40 -10.54
C PRO A 8 2.61 -16.30 -10.50
N VAL A 9 3.40 -16.20 -11.58
CA VAL A 9 4.45 -15.18 -11.72
C VAL A 9 3.85 -13.78 -11.84
N SER A 10 2.77 -13.60 -12.61
CA SER A 10 2.12 -12.29 -12.72
C SER A 10 1.50 -11.86 -11.38
N VAL A 11 0.88 -12.78 -10.64
CA VAL A 11 0.32 -12.49 -9.31
C VAL A 11 1.43 -12.09 -8.33
N LEU A 12 2.53 -12.85 -8.29
CA LEU A 12 3.68 -12.54 -7.45
C LEU A 12 4.29 -11.18 -7.82
N GLY A 13 4.42 -10.89 -9.11
CA GLY A 13 4.89 -9.60 -9.61
C GLY A 13 4.02 -8.43 -9.14
N THR A 14 2.69 -8.56 -9.24
CA THR A 14 1.75 -7.55 -8.75
C THR A 14 1.90 -7.34 -7.25
N ILE A 15 1.97 -8.42 -6.45
CA ILE A 15 2.15 -8.33 -5.00
C ILE A 15 3.46 -7.63 -4.66
N LEU A 16 4.58 -7.99 -5.31
CA LEU A 16 5.88 -7.39 -5.03
C LEU A 16 5.93 -5.91 -5.37
N VAL A 17 5.45 -5.51 -6.56
CA VAL A 17 5.41 -4.10 -6.96
C VAL A 17 4.51 -3.31 -6.01
N PHE A 18 3.36 -3.86 -5.64
CA PHE A 18 2.44 -3.19 -4.73
C PHE A 18 3.02 -3.10 -3.30
N ALA A 19 3.68 -4.15 -2.82
CA ALA A 19 4.37 -4.15 -1.53
C ALA A 19 5.49 -3.12 -1.48
N LEU A 20 6.26 -2.96 -2.55
CA LEU A 20 7.31 -1.94 -2.64
C LEU A 20 6.72 -0.54 -2.65
N PHE A 21 5.66 -0.32 -3.42
CA PHE A 21 4.93 0.96 -3.44
C PHE A 21 4.43 1.32 -2.04
N LEU A 22 3.74 0.39 -1.36
CA LEU A 22 3.24 0.60 -0.01
C LEU A 22 4.37 0.77 1.02
N SER A 23 5.48 0.06 0.87
CA SER A 23 6.63 0.24 1.77
C SER A 23 7.27 1.62 1.59
N ALA A 24 7.34 2.13 0.37
CA ALA A 24 7.86 3.48 0.09
C ALA A 24 6.96 4.56 0.71
N THR A 25 5.64 4.43 0.57
CA THR A 25 4.68 5.37 1.18
C THR A 25 4.65 5.24 2.70
N ALA A 26 4.83 4.04 3.25
CA ALA A 26 4.96 3.82 4.69
C ALA A 26 6.22 4.49 5.26
N HIS A 27 7.34 4.47 4.55
CA HIS A 27 8.55 5.17 4.96
C HIS A 27 8.31 6.69 5.04
N LEU A 28 7.62 7.26 4.04
CA LEU A 28 7.29 8.68 4.03
C LEU A 28 6.36 9.05 5.18
N ALA A 29 5.36 8.21 5.47
CA ALA A 29 4.46 8.39 6.60
C ALA A 29 5.20 8.35 7.95
N ALA A 30 6.07 7.36 8.14
CA ALA A 30 6.88 7.25 9.34
C ALA A 30 7.82 8.46 9.51
N ARG A 31 8.45 8.92 8.43
CA ARG A 31 9.29 10.13 8.47
C ARG A 31 8.49 11.39 8.81
N ASN A 32 7.25 11.50 8.32
CA ASN A 32 6.39 12.63 8.61
C ASN A 32 6.02 12.72 10.10
N VAL A 33 5.86 11.58 10.79
CA VAL A 33 5.48 11.53 12.21
C VAL A 33 6.68 11.54 13.15
N LEU A 34 7.73 10.77 12.82
CA LEU A 34 8.85 10.48 13.72
C LEU A 34 10.13 11.25 13.39
N GLY A 35 10.20 11.91 12.23
CA GLY A 35 11.43 12.54 11.75
C GLY A 35 12.35 11.52 11.08
N ASP A 36 13.60 11.42 11.53
CA ASP A 36 14.55 10.49 10.91
C ASP A 36 14.32 9.05 11.38
N VAL A 37 14.10 8.15 10.43
CA VAL A 37 13.82 6.73 10.69
C VAL A 37 14.53 5.84 9.68
N ASP A 38 14.87 4.63 10.13
CA ASP A 38 15.46 3.60 9.26
C ASP A 38 14.46 3.16 8.17
N PRO A 39 14.77 3.32 6.87
CA PRO A 39 13.92 2.89 5.78
C PRO A 39 13.63 1.39 5.75
N ARG A 40 14.52 0.56 6.33
CA ARG A 40 14.33 -0.89 6.37
C ARG A 40 13.08 -1.31 7.17
N ARG A 41 12.70 -0.52 8.17
CA ARG A 41 11.49 -0.78 8.96
C ARG A 41 10.21 -0.67 8.13
N ALA A 42 10.19 0.18 7.11
CA ALA A 42 9.05 0.34 6.23
C ALA A 42 8.81 -0.87 5.32
N LEU A 43 9.87 -1.66 5.02
CA LEU A 43 9.77 -2.87 4.21
C LEU A 43 8.92 -3.97 4.85
N TYR A 44 8.72 -3.90 6.17
CA TYR A 44 7.83 -4.82 6.88
C TYR A 44 6.36 -4.40 6.82
N VAL A 45 6.07 -3.15 6.44
CA VAL A 45 4.72 -2.60 6.46
C VAL A 45 3.97 -2.93 5.16
N GLY A 46 4.58 -2.66 4.00
CA GLY A 46 3.91 -2.81 2.70
C GLY A 46 3.46 -4.22 2.27
N PRO A 47 4.19 -5.32 2.59
CA PRO A 47 3.83 -6.65 2.07
C PRO A 47 2.45 -7.17 2.50
N MET A 48 2.08 -7.01 3.77
CA MET A 48 0.83 -7.59 4.29
C MET A 48 -0.43 -6.90 3.72
N PRO A 49 -0.53 -5.56 3.71
CA PRO A 49 -1.62 -4.87 3.03
C PRO A 49 -1.63 -5.12 1.51
N ALA A 50 -0.47 -5.32 0.87
CA ALA A 50 -0.42 -5.66 -0.55
C ALA A 50 -1.05 -7.03 -0.85
N VAL A 51 -0.71 -8.05 -0.05
CA VAL A 51 -1.34 -9.38 -0.15
C VAL A 51 -2.83 -9.28 0.10
N LEU A 52 -3.26 -8.55 1.13
CA LEU A 52 -4.68 -8.33 1.41
C LEU A 52 -5.40 -7.70 0.22
N GLY A 53 -4.84 -6.64 -0.37
CA GLY A 53 -5.44 -5.96 -1.52
C GLY A 53 -5.57 -6.88 -2.74
N VAL A 54 -4.49 -7.60 -3.10
CA VAL A 54 -4.51 -8.49 -4.27
C VAL A 54 -5.45 -9.69 -4.06
N VAL A 55 -5.35 -10.36 -2.91
CA VAL A 55 -6.17 -11.55 -2.62
C VAL A 55 -7.63 -11.17 -2.39
N GLY A 56 -7.88 -10.09 -1.64
CA GLY A 56 -9.22 -9.57 -1.38
C GLY A 56 -9.93 -9.17 -2.67
N GLY A 57 -9.23 -8.47 -3.56
CA GLY A 57 -9.75 -8.14 -4.90
C GLY A 57 -10.02 -9.38 -5.75
N ALA A 58 -9.11 -10.36 -5.75
CA ALA A 58 -9.30 -11.62 -6.49
C ALA A 58 -10.50 -12.43 -5.98
N LEU A 59 -10.78 -12.37 -4.68
CA LEU A 59 -11.92 -13.03 -4.04
C LEU A 59 -13.20 -12.18 -4.06
N SER A 60 -13.17 -11.00 -4.69
CA SER A 60 -14.30 -10.06 -4.72
C SER A 60 -14.84 -9.70 -3.33
N VAL A 61 -13.94 -9.60 -2.34
CA VAL A 61 -14.28 -9.14 -0.99
C VAL A 61 -14.75 -7.69 -1.09
N SER A 62 -15.83 -7.35 -0.39
CA SER A 62 -16.33 -5.97 -0.35
C SER A 62 -15.28 -5.01 0.19
N GLU A 63 -15.13 -3.85 -0.45
CA GLU A 63 -14.24 -2.78 0.01
C GLU A 63 -14.59 -2.28 1.41
N ALA A 64 -15.87 -2.36 1.80
CA ALA A 64 -16.33 -2.03 3.15
C ALA A 64 -15.69 -2.92 4.23
N VAL A 65 -15.21 -4.11 3.86
CA VAL A 65 -14.47 -5.04 4.73
C VAL A 65 -12.97 -4.95 4.48
N LEU A 66 -12.57 -4.88 3.21
CA LEU A 66 -11.17 -4.94 2.82
C LEU A 66 -10.37 -3.72 3.30
N VAL A 67 -10.94 -2.51 3.17
CA VAL A 67 -10.27 -1.28 3.59
C VAL A 67 -10.03 -1.25 5.10
N PRO A 68 -11.03 -1.50 5.98
CA PRO A 68 -10.77 -1.58 7.42
C PRO A 68 -9.77 -2.67 7.79
N ALA A 69 -9.83 -3.85 7.15
CA ALA A 69 -8.88 -4.92 7.41
C ALA A 69 -7.44 -4.52 7.03
N ALA A 70 -7.25 -3.87 5.88
CA ALA A 70 -5.95 -3.36 5.45
C ALA A 70 -5.42 -2.31 6.43
N LEU A 71 -6.25 -1.36 6.89
CA LEU A 71 -5.85 -0.35 7.87
C LEU A 71 -5.46 -0.96 9.23
N LEU A 72 -6.18 -1.98 9.68
CA LEU A 72 -5.85 -2.69 10.93
C LEU A 72 -4.51 -3.40 10.82
N VAL A 73 -4.26 -4.09 9.70
CA VAL A 73 -2.98 -4.77 9.46
C VAL A 73 -1.85 -3.76 9.33
N ASP A 74 -2.06 -2.67 8.60
CA ASP A 74 -1.08 -1.59 8.44
C ASP A 74 -0.68 -0.98 9.80
N GLY A 75 -1.67 -0.63 10.63
CA GLY A 75 -1.41 -0.12 11.97
C GLY A 75 -0.74 -1.12 12.90
N ALA A 76 -1.06 -2.41 12.81
CA ALA A 76 -0.36 -3.45 13.54
C ALA A 76 1.10 -3.58 13.09
N MET A 77 1.37 -3.53 11.78
CA MET A 77 2.72 -3.57 11.23
C MET A 77 3.53 -2.34 11.62
N PHE A 78 2.92 -1.16 11.64
CA PHE A 78 3.57 0.06 12.15
C PHE A 78 3.92 -0.05 13.63
N ALA A 79 2.97 -0.48 14.47
CA ALA A 79 3.20 -0.62 15.91
C ALA A 79 4.34 -1.61 16.19
N TRP A 80 4.37 -2.73 15.47
CA TRP A 80 5.40 -3.76 15.61
C TRP A 80 6.75 -3.35 15.03
N SER A 81 6.79 -2.85 13.79
CA SER A 81 8.03 -2.56 13.08
C SER A 81 8.77 -1.35 13.64
N TYR A 82 8.05 -0.33 14.12
CA TYR A 82 8.64 0.91 14.65
C TYR A 82 8.70 0.95 16.18
N ASP A 83 8.19 -0.08 16.86
CA ASP A 83 8.13 -0.18 18.32
C ASP A 83 7.52 1.09 18.97
N GLN A 84 6.37 1.50 18.45
CA GLN A 84 5.69 2.73 18.85
C GLN A 84 4.39 2.47 19.59
N PRO A 85 3.99 3.36 20.53
CA PRO A 85 2.69 3.25 21.17
C PRO A 85 1.56 3.36 20.15
N ARG A 86 0.43 2.68 20.43
CA ARG A 86 -0.73 2.59 19.53
C ARG A 86 -1.19 3.93 18.95
N ARG A 87 -1.16 5.00 19.77
CA ARG A 87 -1.55 6.35 19.35
C ARG A 87 -0.70 6.88 18.19
N ILE A 88 0.62 6.63 18.23
CA ILE A 88 1.55 7.05 17.17
C ILE A 88 1.38 6.15 15.94
N ALA A 89 1.21 4.84 16.12
CA ALA A 89 0.96 3.91 15.02
C ALA A 89 -0.33 4.26 14.24
N ILE A 90 -1.40 4.65 14.95
CA ILE A 90 -2.65 5.14 14.31
C ILE A 90 -2.36 6.38 13.46
N GLY A 91 -1.56 7.33 13.96
CA GLY A 91 -1.16 8.52 13.21
C GLY A 91 -0.39 8.16 11.94
N MET A 92 0.60 7.27 12.04
CA MET A 92 1.36 6.77 10.88
C MET A 92 0.46 6.08 9.86
N THR A 93 -0.48 5.24 10.31
CA THR A 93 -1.45 4.53 9.44
C THR A 93 -2.35 5.50 8.68
N LEU A 94 -2.88 6.52 9.36
CA LEU A 94 -3.71 7.55 8.73
C LEU A 94 -2.93 8.33 7.67
N ILE A 95 -1.73 8.77 8.01
CA ILE A 95 -0.85 9.51 7.09
C ILE A 95 -0.43 8.61 5.93
N HIS A 96 -0.15 7.33 6.18
CA HIS A 96 0.16 6.36 5.15
C HIS A 96 -1.00 6.23 4.16
N ALA A 97 -2.23 6.00 4.63
CA ALA A 97 -3.41 5.93 3.78
C ALA A 97 -3.59 7.19 2.91
N VAL A 98 -3.40 8.38 3.49
CA VAL A 98 -3.49 9.66 2.76
C VAL A 98 -2.40 9.75 1.69
N ILE A 99 -1.13 9.54 2.05
CA ILE A 99 0.01 9.61 1.12
C ILE A 99 -0.17 8.59 0.00
N THR A 100 -0.49 7.35 0.31
CA THR A 100 -0.71 6.27 -0.65
C THR A 100 -1.83 6.63 -1.62
N THR A 101 -2.93 7.19 -1.13
CA THR A 101 -4.04 7.65 -1.96
C THR A 101 -3.62 8.78 -2.90
N LEU A 102 -2.93 9.81 -2.38
CA LEU A 102 -2.47 10.94 -3.18
C LEU A 102 -1.49 10.50 -4.27
N VAL A 103 -0.49 9.70 -3.93
CA VAL A 103 0.48 9.19 -4.91
C VAL A 103 -0.22 8.27 -5.92
N GLY A 104 -1.13 7.41 -5.47
CA GLY A 104 -1.92 6.54 -6.34
C GLY A 104 -2.75 7.33 -7.36
N ILE A 105 -3.44 8.39 -6.92
CA ILE A 105 -4.19 9.29 -7.80
C ILE A 105 -3.27 9.96 -8.83
N VAL A 106 -2.10 10.44 -8.41
CA VAL A 106 -1.13 11.08 -9.31
C VAL A 106 -0.63 10.07 -10.34
N LEU A 107 -0.24 8.86 -9.93
CA LEU A 107 0.24 7.81 -10.83
C LEU A 107 -0.86 7.39 -11.82
N LEU A 108 -2.09 7.22 -11.34
CA LEU A 108 -3.24 6.92 -12.20
C LEU A 108 -3.48 8.06 -13.20
N GLY A 109 -3.48 9.30 -12.75
CA GLY A 109 -3.67 10.48 -13.59
C GLY A 109 -2.59 10.58 -14.68
N VAL A 110 -1.32 10.42 -14.31
CA VAL A 110 -0.20 10.36 -15.28
C VAL A 110 -0.39 9.23 -16.28
N THR A 111 -0.77 8.03 -15.80
CA THR A 111 -1.01 6.87 -16.68
C THR A 111 -2.13 7.14 -17.68
N VAL A 112 -3.24 7.73 -17.23
CA VAL A 112 -4.37 8.11 -18.07
C VAL A 112 -3.94 9.15 -19.10
N LEU A 113 -3.23 10.20 -18.69
CA LEU A 113 -2.75 11.25 -19.59
C LEU A 113 -1.82 10.72 -20.68
N ILE A 114 -0.89 9.81 -20.33
CA ILE A 114 0.00 9.17 -21.30
C ILE A 114 -0.82 8.28 -22.26
N ALA A 115 -1.77 7.51 -21.74
CA ALA A 115 -2.60 6.62 -22.56
C ALA A 115 -3.59 7.37 -23.46
N SER A 116 -4.02 8.56 -23.05
CA SER A 116 -4.90 9.44 -23.83
C SER A 116 -4.15 10.49 -24.63
N MET A 117 -2.81 10.45 -24.64
CA MET A 117 -2.00 11.40 -25.39
C MET A 117 -2.36 11.29 -26.87
N PRO A 118 -2.83 12.37 -27.51
CA PRO A 118 -3.08 12.35 -28.94
C PRO A 118 -1.76 12.21 -29.69
N GLY A 119 -1.76 11.37 -30.72
CA GLY A 119 -0.78 11.36 -31.79
C GLY A 119 -1.25 12.24 -32.93
#